data_AF-A0A356EPG9-F1
#
_entry.id   AF-A0A356EPG9-F1
#
_cell.length_a   1.000
_cell.length_b   1.000
_cell.length_c   1.000
_cell.angle_alpha   90.00
_cell.angle_beta   90.00
_cell.angle_gamma   90.00
#
_symmetry.space_group_name_H-M   'P 1'
#
loop_
_entity.id
_entity.type
_entity.pdbx_description
1 polymer ?
#
loop_
_entity_poly.entity_id
_entity_poly.type
_entity_poly.pdbx_seq_one_letter_code
_entity_poly.pdbx_strand_id
1 'polypeptide(L)'
;EATYGIMNEHQLAMGESTFVGREELQSEKGLIDCDTLTRLMLERAKTAREAIRIGGELIEKYGWCDLGEALTIVDPNEVWLMEIVGPGKDHVGAVWVAQRIPDDHVSVVANGARIGRLDLSNADYFMASKNVVDRAVELGYWHPNSGEPFRFNWAYDPANRASFSATRREWRVLDLLAPSLKLLPNLSEYPLSVKPDQPVGPERIMEVFRDTFEGTEFDMTKNLTVTDENGKTVKSPLANPFMPYDMNLLFRINGGWGWRGERCIARWYTMHSTVIQVRDWLPDEVGGLVWFSYSNTAMTTYVPMYAGITDLPLDFKTCGRTTGFSRRSAWWAFNRAAVIAAQRWGQMRKDVADVRDPIQEKYLAAQENVAKKAVELLKEDKEKGRAFLTGETRKACREATEAYWNLGDLLWTRYDGQW
;
A
#
# COMPACT_ATOMS: atom_id res chain seq x y z
N GLU A 1 9.90 6.91 -9.83
CA GLU A 1 9.00 5.74 -9.83
C GLU A 1 7.84 5.95 -8.85
N ALA A 2 8.04 6.55 -7.66
CA ALA A 2 6.93 7.11 -6.88
C ALA A 2 6.47 8.43 -7.48
N THR A 3 5.16 8.58 -7.68
CA THR A 3 4.51 9.84 -8.09
C THR A 3 3.91 10.51 -6.86
N TYR A 4 3.09 9.79 -6.09
CA TYR A 4 2.39 10.31 -4.92
C TYR A 4 3.31 10.77 -3.78
N GLY A 5 2.84 11.75 -3.02
CA GLY A 5 3.47 12.18 -1.78
C GLY A 5 3.48 11.06 -0.72
N ILE A 6 4.64 10.84 -0.07
CA ILE A 6 4.82 9.76 0.91
C ILE A 6 4.90 10.30 2.34
N MET A 7 5.81 11.23 2.63
CA MET A 7 6.04 11.78 3.98
C MET A 7 6.72 13.15 3.89
N ASN A 8 6.46 14.04 4.85
CA ASN A 8 7.15 15.33 4.99
C ASN A 8 8.06 15.39 6.24
N GLU A 9 8.71 16.55 6.46
CA GLU A 9 9.61 16.77 7.59
C GLU A 9 8.95 16.79 8.99
N HIS A 10 7.63 16.58 9.08
CA HIS A 10 6.85 16.58 10.32
C HIS A 10 6.29 15.20 10.67
N GLN A 11 6.82 14.14 10.04
CA GLN A 11 6.30 12.77 10.15
C GLN A 11 4.85 12.63 9.67
N LEU A 12 4.27 13.63 9.01
CA LEU A 12 2.99 13.47 8.32
C LEU A 12 3.24 12.65 7.06
N ALA A 13 2.51 11.56 6.91
CA ALA A 13 2.67 10.61 5.83
C ALA A 13 1.34 10.18 5.22
N MET A 14 1.42 9.69 3.98
CA MET A 14 0.27 9.33 3.17
C MET A 14 0.49 8.02 2.43
N GLY A 15 -0.60 7.27 2.26
CA GLY A 15 -0.76 6.19 1.32
C GLY A 15 -2.02 6.39 0.49
N GLU A 16 -2.14 5.68 -0.63
CA GLU A 16 -3.21 5.86 -1.60
C GLU A 16 -3.75 4.50 -2.09
N SER A 17 -5.04 4.45 -2.40
CA SER A 17 -5.69 3.37 -3.13
C SER A 17 -6.90 3.84 -3.95
N THR A 18 -6.82 3.69 -5.27
CA THR A 18 -7.92 3.95 -6.20
C THR A 18 -9.07 2.96 -6.05
N PHE A 19 -10.28 3.46 -5.86
CA PHE A 19 -11.52 2.67 -5.95
C PHE A 19 -12.38 3.02 -7.17
N VAL A 20 -12.02 4.02 -7.97
CA VAL A 20 -12.72 4.43 -9.20
C VAL A 20 -14.06 5.12 -8.93
N GLY A 21 -14.96 4.48 -8.17
CA GLY A 21 -16.30 4.97 -7.90
C GLY A 21 -17.21 4.92 -9.14
N ARG A 22 -18.28 5.71 -9.11
CA ARG A 22 -19.22 5.85 -10.23
C ARG A 22 -18.67 6.73 -11.34
N GLU A 23 -18.91 6.33 -12.59
CA GLU A 23 -18.44 7.07 -13.77
C GLU A 23 -19.02 8.49 -13.84
N GLU A 24 -20.28 8.67 -13.43
CA GLU A 24 -20.98 9.94 -13.46
C GLU A 24 -20.42 10.98 -12.47
N LEU A 25 -19.55 10.56 -11.54
CA LEU A 25 -18.87 11.45 -10.58
C LEU A 25 -17.61 12.11 -11.18
N GLN A 26 -17.14 11.67 -12.34
CA GLN A 26 -15.96 12.27 -12.97
C GLN A 26 -16.27 13.67 -13.51
N SER A 27 -15.29 14.59 -13.37
CA SER A 27 -15.37 15.95 -13.89
C SER A 27 -14.05 16.39 -14.48
N GLU A 28 -14.09 16.96 -15.70
CA GLU A 28 -12.94 17.57 -16.35
C GLU A 28 -12.75 19.06 -15.97
N LYS A 29 -13.60 19.59 -15.07
CA LYS A 29 -13.52 20.99 -14.64
C LYS A 29 -12.59 21.21 -13.44
N GLY A 30 -12.17 20.14 -12.78
CA GLY A 30 -11.19 20.20 -11.69
C GLY A 30 -9.76 20.44 -12.18
N LEU A 31 -8.91 20.90 -11.27
CA LEU A 31 -7.48 21.15 -11.52
C LEU A 31 -6.56 20.27 -10.65
N ILE A 32 -7.12 19.51 -9.72
CA ILE A 32 -6.37 18.75 -8.73
C ILE A 32 -6.68 17.26 -8.90
N ASP A 33 -5.66 16.50 -9.29
CA ASP A 33 -5.63 15.04 -9.24
C ASP A 33 -5.06 14.54 -7.89
N CYS A 34 -5.04 13.23 -7.68
CA CYS A 34 -4.54 12.64 -6.44
C CYS A 34 -3.05 12.95 -6.17
N ASP A 35 -2.21 12.90 -7.21
CA ASP A 35 -0.79 13.25 -7.13
C ASP A 35 -0.61 14.68 -6.60
N THR A 36 -1.29 15.63 -7.24
CA THR A 36 -1.22 17.04 -6.87
C THR A 36 -1.76 17.28 -5.47
N LEU A 37 -2.87 16.62 -5.10
CA LEU A 37 -3.46 16.77 -3.77
C LEU A 37 -2.51 16.30 -2.67
N THR A 38 -1.96 15.09 -2.79
CA THR A 38 -1.04 14.53 -1.79
C THR A 38 0.21 15.38 -1.62
N ARG A 39 0.79 15.88 -2.73
CA ARG A 39 1.92 16.82 -2.68
C ARG A 39 1.55 18.12 -1.97
N LEU A 40 0.44 18.76 -2.34
CA LEU A 40 0.01 20.03 -1.74
C LEU A 40 -0.31 19.89 -0.25
N MET A 41 -0.91 18.78 0.17
CA MET A 41 -1.16 18.52 1.59
C MET A 41 0.15 18.36 2.37
N LEU A 42 1.09 17.55 1.88
CA LEU A 42 2.38 17.35 2.55
C LEU A 42 3.24 18.62 2.60
N GLU A 43 3.19 19.47 1.58
CA GLU A 43 3.92 20.75 1.55
C GLU A 43 3.34 21.80 2.50
N ARG A 44 2.09 21.66 2.95
CA ARG A 44 1.35 22.71 3.65
C ARG A 44 0.86 22.34 5.04
N ALA A 45 0.90 21.07 5.41
CA ALA A 45 0.39 20.56 6.68
C ALA A 45 1.48 19.90 7.53
N LYS A 46 1.26 19.89 8.85
CA LYS A 46 2.10 19.19 9.83
C LYS A 46 1.39 18.02 10.49
N THR A 47 0.07 17.99 10.43
CA THR A 47 -0.78 16.97 11.07
C THR A 47 -1.79 16.40 10.07
N ALA A 48 -2.29 15.20 10.34
CA ALA A 48 -3.26 14.50 9.50
C ALA A 48 -4.56 15.29 9.37
N ARG A 49 -5.09 15.85 10.46
CA ARG A 49 -6.29 16.71 10.42
C ARG A 49 -6.08 17.98 9.61
N GLU A 50 -4.94 18.63 9.78
CA GLU A 50 -4.60 19.82 9.01
C GLU A 50 -4.50 19.50 7.51
N ALA A 51 -3.88 18.37 7.17
CA ALA A 51 -3.80 17.88 5.79
C ALA A 51 -5.20 17.65 5.19
N ILE A 52 -6.10 16.97 5.90
CA ILE A 52 -7.48 16.73 5.45
C ILE A 52 -8.23 18.05 5.25
N ARG A 53 -8.08 19.02 6.16
CA ARG A 53 -8.73 20.34 6.02
C ARG A 53 -8.21 21.08 4.79
N ILE A 54 -6.89 21.22 4.66
CA ILE A 54 -6.25 21.91 3.53
C ILE A 54 -6.62 21.21 2.21
N GLY A 55 -6.52 19.88 2.17
CA GLY A 55 -6.87 19.09 1.00
C GLY A 55 -8.32 19.28 0.60
N GLY A 56 -9.25 19.19 1.57
CA GLY A 56 -10.68 19.43 1.38
C GLY A 56 -10.99 20.82 0.84
N GLU A 57 -10.37 21.87 1.40
CA GLU A 57 -10.52 23.26 0.92
C GLU A 57 -9.98 23.47 -0.49
N LEU A 58 -8.85 22.82 -0.82
CA LEU A 58 -8.23 22.90 -2.15
C LEU A 58 -9.13 22.26 -3.21
N ILE A 59 -9.64 21.06 -2.98
CA ILE A 59 -10.51 20.37 -3.95
C ILE A 59 -11.92 20.97 -4.00
N GLU A 60 -12.40 21.61 -2.93
CA GLU A 60 -13.62 22.43 -2.97
C GLU A 60 -13.43 23.65 -3.89
N LYS A 61 -12.29 24.34 -3.79
CA LYS A 61 -12.03 25.57 -4.53
C LYS A 61 -11.60 25.37 -5.99
N TYR A 62 -10.69 24.42 -6.22
CA TYR A 62 -10.04 24.19 -7.51
C TYR A 62 -10.54 22.96 -8.23
N GLY A 63 -11.38 22.15 -7.58
CA GLY A 63 -12.03 20.98 -8.16
C GLY A 63 -11.14 19.74 -8.26
N TRP A 64 -11.75 18.59 -8.01
CA TRP A 64 -11.16 17.27 -8.21
C TRP A 64 -11.34 16.79 -9.65
N CYS A 65 -10.27 16.31 -10.28
CA CYS A 65 -10.28 15.80 -11.66
C CYS A 65 -9.74 14.37 -11.78
N ASP A 66 -9.79 13.59 -10.70
CA ASP A 66 -9.38 12.18 -10.70
C ASP A 66 -10.59 11.24 -10.52
N LEU A 67 -10.28 9.95 -10.50
CA LEU A 67 -11.18 8.88 -10.11
C LEU A 67 -11.54 8.94 -8.61
N GLY A 68 -12.36 7.99 -8.15
CA GLY A 68 -12.57 7.75 -6.73
C GLY A 68 -11.30 7.24 -6.04
N GLU A 69 -10.82 7.97 -5.04
CA GLU A 69 -9.52 7.74 -4.39
C GLU A 69 -9.64 7.68 -2.87
N ALA A 70 -8.88 6.78 -2.25
CA ALA A 70 -8.77 6.64 -0.82
C ALA A 70 -7.35 6.96 -0.35
N LEU A 71 -7.21 7.89 0.59
CA LEU A 71 -5.96 8.30 1.20
C LEU A 71 -5.90 7.81 2.64
N THR A 72 -4.86 7.05 2.98
CA THR A 72 -4.48 6.84 4.37
C THR A 72 -3.56 7.99 4.78
N ILE A 73 -3.89 8.69 5.85
CA ILE A 73 -3.14 9.88 6.29
C ILE A 73 -2.78 9.67 7.76
N VAL A 74 -1.49 9.75 8.08
CA VAL A 74 -0.99 9.45 9.42
C VAL A 74 -0.01 10.52 9.89
N ASP A 75 -0.11 10.89 11.15
CA ASP A 75 0.90 11.64 11.89
C ASP A 75 1.20 10.91 13.22
N PRO A 76 2.18 11.36 14.03
CA PRO A 76 2.55 10.66 15.26
C PRO A 76 1.41 10.42 16.28
N ASN A 77 0.28 11.10 16.14
CA ASN A 77 -0.85 11.02 17.08
C ASN A 77 -2.07 10.32 16.49
N GLU A 78 -2.30 10.40 15.18
CA GLU A 78 -3.55 9.96 14.56
C GLU A 78 -3.37 9.28 13.20
N VAL A 79 -4.23 8.30 12.93
CA VAL A 79 -4.40 7.67 11.61
C VAL A 79 -5.81 7.96 11.10
N TRP A 80 -5.90 8.40 9.85
CA TRP A 80 -7.14 8.72 9.16
C TRP A 80 -7.24 7.98 7.83
N LEU A 81 -8.48 7.63 7.46
CA LEU A 81 -8.85 7.28 6.10
C LEU A 81 -9.67 8.42 5.52
N MET A 82 -9.30 8.96 4.36
CA MET A 82 -10.07 9.94 3.60
C MET A 82 -10.46 9.33 2.25
N GLU A 83 -11.72 9.42 1.86
CA GLU A 83 -12.24 8.93 0.59
C GLU A 83 -12.84 10.08 -0.19
N ILE A 84 -12.45 10.20 -1.46
CA ILE A 84 -12.73 11.34 -2.33
C ILE A 84 -13.37 10.82 -3.61
N VAL A 85 -14.43 11.47 -4.06
CA VAL A 85 -15.00 11.30 -5.40
C VAL A 85 -15.21 12.66 -6.04
N GLY A 86 -15.22 12.67 -7.37
CA GLY A 86 -15.50 13.88 -8.11
C GLY A 86 -16.94 14.39 -7.90
N PRO A 87 -17.19 15.65 -8.25
CA PRO A 87 -18.50 16.27 -8.07
C PRO A 87 -19.48 15.84 -9.16
N GLY A 88 -19.05 15.14 -10.20
CA GLY A 88 -19.81 14.82 -11.39
C GLY A 88 -19.66 15.84 -12.52
N LYS A 89 -20.05 15.40 -13.71
CA LYS A 89 -19.81 16.11 -14.97
C LYS A 89 -20.24 17.57 -14.92
N ASP A 90 -19.41 18.46 -15.44
CA ASP A 90 -19.63 19.91 -15.54
C ASP A 90 -19.64 20.68 -14.21
N HIS A 91 -19.36 20.04 -13.07
CA HIS A 91 -19.22 20.70 -11.77
C HIS A 91 -17.75 20.89 -11.36
N VAL A 92 -17.46 21.99 -10.67
CA VAL A 92 -16.21 22.22 -9.92
C VAL A 92 -16.47 21.89 -8.45
N GLY A 93 -15.53 21.19 -7.82
CA GLY A 93 -15.57 20.79 -6.42
C GLY A 93 -15.16 19.33 -6.24
N ALA A 94 -15.54 18.74 -5.11
CA ALA A 94 -15.41 17.32 -4.82
C ALA A 94 -16.46 16.91 -3.79
N VAL A 95 -16.64 15.61 -3.60
CA VAL A 95 -17.31 15.05 -2.44
C VAL A 95 -16.32 14.17 -1.70
N TRP A 96 -16.15 14.39 -0.40
CA TRP A 96 -15.21 13.61 0.39
C TRP A 96 -15.68 13.36 1.80
N VAL A 97 -15.17 12.28 2.39
CA VAL A 97 -15.35 11.94 3.80
C VAL A 97 -14.05 11.42 4.39
N ALA A 98 -13.81 11.64 5.67
CA ALA A 98 -12.68 11.11 6.39
C ALA A 98 -13.10 10.59 7.77
N GLN A 99 -12.50 9.46 8.17
CA GLN A 99 -12.73 8.82 9.45
C GLN A 99 -11.41 8.48 10.15
N ARG A 100 -11.28 8.86 11.44
CA ARG A 100 -10.16 8.48 12.30
C ARG A 100 -10.23 7.00 12.63
N ILE A 101 -9.10 6.31 12.56
CA ILE A 101 -8.96 4.94 13.04
C ILE A 101 -8.66 4.99 14.55
N PRO A 102 -9.36 4.20 15.39
CA PRO A 102 -9.05 4.13 16.82
C PRO A 102 -7.59 3.71 17.09
N ASP A 103 -7.02 4.23 18.17
CA ASP A 103 -5.57 4.12 18.47
C ASP A 103 -5.08 2.67 18.64
N ASP A 104 -5.96 1.76 19.06
CA ASP A 104 -5.66 0.33 19.24
C ASP A 104 -6.20 -0.55 18.10
N HIS A 105 -6.57 0.05 16.96
CA HIS A 105 -7.13 -0.67 15.81
C HIS A 105 -6.20 -0.69 14.59
N VAL A 106 -6.42 -1.66 13.72
CA VAL A 106 -5.90 -1.72 12.35
C VAL A 106 -7.04 -1.56 11.34
N SER A 107 -6.74 -0.92 10.22
CA SER A 107 -7.66 -0.76 9.09
C SER A 107 -6.98 -1.24 7.81
N VAL A 108 -7.79 -1.58 6.81
CA VAL A 108 -7.35 -2.00 5.49
C VAL A 108 -8.19 -1.31 4.43
N VAL A 109 -7.50 -0.84 3.39
CA VAL A 109 -8.12 -0.24 2.20
C VAL A 109 -7.62 -1.01 0.99
N ALA A 110 -8.56 -1.60 0.27
CA ALA A 110 -8.32 -2.20 -1.03
C ALA A 110 -8.89 -1.26 -2.11
N ASN A 111 -9.10 -1.76 -3.33
CA ASN A 111 -9.68 -0.96 -4.41
C ASN A 111 -11.21 -0.92 -4.30
N GLY A 112 -11.71 -0.32 -3.22
CA GLY A 112 -13.12 -0.11 -2.94
C GLY A 112 -13.30 0.80 -1.72
N ALA A 113 -14.24 1.75 -1.76
CA ALA A 113 -14.54 2.64 -0.64
C ALA A 113 -15.06 1.87 0.58
N ARG A 114 -14.64 2.25 1.78
CA ARG A 114 -14.82 1.55 3.05
C ARG A 114 -15.68 2.35 4.02
N ILE A 115 -15.64 3.68 3.98
CA ILE A 115 -16.35 4.51 4.95
C ILE A 115 -17.86 4.37 4.71
N GLY A 116 -18.57 3.89 5.71
CA GLY A 116 -20.00 3.59 5.65
C GLY A 116 -20.84 4.73 6.21
N ARG A 117 -21.48 4.47 7.35
CA ARG A 117 -22.33 5.43 8.05
C ARG A 117 -21.47 6.54 8.65
N LEU A 118 -21.96 7.77 8.56
CA LEU A 118 -21.30 8.96 9.08
C LEU A 118 -21.93 9.40 10.41
N ASP A 119 -21.09 9.83 11.35
CA ASP A 119 -21.52 10.59 12.53
C ASP A 119 -20.81 11.94 12.56
N LEU A 120 -21.34 12.90 11.79
CA LEU A 120 -20.77 14.24 11.67
C LEU A 120 -20.92 15.08 12.95
N SER A 121 -21.65 14.60 13.97
CA SER A 121 -21.67 15.22 15.30
C SER A 121 -20.40 14.91 16.09
N ASN A 122 -19.69 13.84 15.73
CA ASN A 122 -18.43 13.43 16.33
C ASN A 122 -17.24 13.92 15.50
N ALA A 123 -16.90 15.20 15.65
CA ALA A 123 -15.79 15.83 14.94
C ALA A 123 -14.40 15.26 15.30
N ASP A 124 -14.28 14.51 16.40
CA ASP A 124 -13.05 13.82 16.77
C ASP A 124 -12.78 12.63 15.85
N TYR A 125 -13.83 12.01 15.29
CA TYR A 125 -13.71 10.83 14.44
C TYR A 125 -14.12 11.07 12.99
N PHE A 126 -14.89 12.11 12.68
CA PHE A 126 -15.42 12.34 11.33
C PHE A 126 -15.15 13.75 10.82
N MET A 127 -14.79 13.83 9.55
CA MET A 127 -14.73 15.07 8.76
C MET A 127 -15.32 14.79 7.38
N ALA A 128 -16.02 15.74 6.78
CA ALA A 128 -16.57 15.53 5.44
C ALA A 128 -16.77 16.87 4.70
N SER A 129 -16.91 16.80 3.38
CA SER A 129 -17.37 17.92 2.59
C SER A 129 -18.81 18.29 2.96
N LYS A 130 -19.15 19.59 2.88
CA LYS A 130 -20.49 20.08 3.24
C LYS A 130 -21.60 19.44 2.39
N ASN A 131 -21.29 19.09 1.15
CA ASN A 131 -22.21 18.50 0.17
C ASN A 131 -22.25 16.96 0.19
N VAL A 132 -21.62 16.28 1.18
CA VAL A 132 -21.44 14.82 1.19
C VAL A 132 -22.74 14.03 1.13
N VAL A 133 -23.84 14.55 1.68
CA VAL A 133 -25.17 13.94 1.59
C VAL A 133 -25.97 14.54 0.43
N ASP A 134 -25.96 15.87 0.32
CA ASP A 134 -26.76 16.61 -0.68
C ASP A 134 -26.47 16.15 -2.10
N ARG A 135 -25.20 15.89 -2.43
CA ARG A 135 -24.84 15.42 -3.77
C ARG A 135 -25.36 14.01 -4.05
N ALA A 136 -25.38 13.13 -3.05
CA ALA A 136 -25.97 11.80 -3.22
C ALA A 136 -27.49 11.87 -3.41
N VAL A 137 -28.16 12.82 -2.75
CA VAL A 137 -29.60 13.06 -2.94
C VAL A 137 -29.89 13.60 -4.34
N GLU A 138 -29.12 14.61 -4.77
CA GLU A 138 -29.26 15.23 -6.10
C GLU A 138 -29.08 14.22 -7.24
N LEU A 139 -28.10 13.33 -7.12
CA LEU A 139 -27.81 12.29 -8.09
C LEU A 139 -28.72 11.05 -7.96
N GLY A 140 -29.61 11.01 -6.97
CA GLY A 140 -30.50 9.88 -6.71
C GLY A 140 -29.79 8.62 -6.19
N TYR A 141 -28.58 8.76 -5.64
CA TYR A 141 -27.83 7.65 -5.05
C TYR A 141 -28.30 7.29 -3.64
N TRP A 142 -28.97 8.22 -2.96
CA TRP A 142 -29.63 7.98 -1.69
C TRP A 142 -30.89 8.82 -1.54
N HIS A 143 -31.92 8.29 -0.89
CA HIS A 143 -33.18 8.98 -0.65
C HIS A 143 -33.38 9.22 0.86
N PRO A 144 -33.59 10.47 1.32
CA PRO A 144 -33.76 10.78 2.74
C PRO A 144 -34.92 10.05 3.42
N ASN A 145 -35.96 9.74 2.65
CA ASN A 145 -37.17 9.06 3.14
C ASN A 145 -37.17 7.54 2.87
N SER A 146 -36.02 6.96 2.51
CA SER A 146 -35.90 5.51 2.26
C SER A 146 -36.04 4.65 3.51
N GLY A 147 -35.85 5.23 4.70
CA GLY A 147 -35.76 4.49 5.96
C GLY A 147 -34.37 3.94 6.25
N GLU A 148 -33.42 4.07 5.32
CA GLU A 148 -32.03 3.61 5.46
C GLU A 148 -31.08 4.79 5.76
N PRO A 149 -30.09 4.62 6.66
CA PRO A 149 -29.10 5.65 6.92
C PRO A 149 -28.25 5.91 5.67
N PHE A 150 -27.77 7.15 5.51
CA PHE A 150 -26.78 7.46 4.48
C PHE A 150 -25.47 6.70 4.73
N ARG A 151 -24.90 6.13 3.67
CA ARG A 151 -23.65 5.36 3.70
C ARG A 151 -22.79 5.73 2.50
N PHE A 152 -21.61 6.31 2.74
CA PHE A 152 -20.76 6.86 1.68
C PHE A 152 -20.35 5.80 0.66
N ASN A 153 -19.83 4.67 1.12
CA ASN A 153 -19.40 3.55 0.26
C ASN A 153 -20.51 3.03 -0.67
N TRP A 154 -21.75 2.86 -0.21
CA TRP A 154 -22.86 2.41 -1.06
C TRP A 154 -23.43 3.51 -1.95
N ALA A 155 -23.41 4.76 -1.49
CA ALA A 155 -23.85 5.87 -2.31
C ALA A 155 -22.91 6.06 -3.51
N TYR A 156 -21.59 6.05 -3.28
CA TYR A 156 -20.62 6.48 -4.29
C TYR A 156 -19.77 5.37 -4.91
N ASP A 157 -19.73 4.17 -4.31
CA ASP A 157 -18.94 3.02 -4.82
C ASP A 157 -19.60 1.64 -4.56
N PRO A 158 -20.87 1.42 -4.96
CA PRO A 158 -21.56 0.16 -4.68
C PRO A 158 -20.94 -1.04 -5.42
N ALA A 159 -20.33 -0.82 -6.59
CA ALA A 159 -19.81 -1.89 -7.43
C ALA A 159 -18.64 -2.62 -6.76
N ASN A 160 -17.72 -1.90 -6.12
CA ASN A 160 -16.58 -2.54 -5.45
C ASN A 160 -16.95 -3.19 -4.12
N ARG A 161 -18.05 -2.77 -3.47
CA ARG A 161 -18.60 -3.50 -2.32
C ARG A 161 -19.16 -4.88 -2.70
N ALA A 162 -19.57 -5.04 -3.96
CA ALA A 162 -19.96 -6.33 -4.53
C ALA A 162 -18.79 -7.11 -5.17
N SER A 163 -17.55 -6.58 -5.13
CA SER A 163 -16.39 -7.15 -5.82
C SER A 163 -15.46 -7.88 -4.85
N PHE A 164 -15.36 -9.20 -4.99
CA PHE A 164 -14.42 -10.00 -4.20
C PHE A 164 -12.94 -9.63 -4.44
N SER A 165 -12.61 -8.99 -5.57
CA SER A 165 -11.26 -8.48 -5.83
C SER A 165 -10.80 -7.41 -4.83
N ALA A 166 -11.74 -6.70 -4.20
CA ALA A 166 -11.48 -5.76 -3.12
C ALA A 166 -11.73 -6.43 -1.76
N THR A 167 -12.94 -6.97 -1.56
CA THR A 167 -13.38 -7.42 -0.24
C THR A 167 -12.61 -8.63 0.29
N ARG A 168 -12.07 -9.52 -0.57
CA ARG A 168 -11.22 -10.63 -0.08
C ARG A 168 -9.85 -10.16 0.40
N ARG A 169 -9.28 -9.09 -0.16
CA ARG A 169 -8.04 -8.51 0.37
C ARG A 169 -8.29 -7.87 1.72
N GLU A 170 -9.42 -7.18 1.86
CA GLU A 170 -9.84 -6.61 3.15
C GLU A 170 -9.98 -7.72 4.19
N TRP A 171 -10.73 -8.79 3.86
CA TRP A 171 -10.83 -9.97 4.70
C TRP A 171 -9.46 -10.52 5.09
N ARG A 172 -8.58 -10.74 4.10
CA ARG A 172 -7.32 -11.42 4.34
C ARG A 172 -6.40 -10.65 5.27
N VAL A 173 -6.36 -9.33 5.17
CA VAL A 173 -5.60 -8.51 6.13
C VAL A 173 -6.17 -8.64 7.53
N LEU A 174 -7.51 -8.59 7.68
CA LEU A 174 -8.16 -8.73 8.98
C LEU A 174 -8.02 -10.15 9.55
N ASP A 175 -8.05 -11.19 8.72
CA ASP A 175 -7.84 -12.59 9.08
C ASP A 175 -6.39 -12.83 9.55
N LEU A 176 -5.42 -12.17 8.93
CA LEU A 176 -4.01 -12.24 9.34
C LEU A 176 -3.73 -11.50 10.66
N LEU A 177 -4.45 -10.42 10.95
CA LEU A 177 -4.17 -9.56 12.11
C LEU A 177 -5.12 -9.77 13.29
N ALA A 178 -6.33 -10.25 13.05
CA ALA A 178 -7.37 -10.50 14.04
C ALA A 178 -8.12 -11.83 13.76
N PRO A 179 -7.41 -12.98 13.65
CA PRO A 179 -8.04 -14.27 13.36
C PRO A 179 -9.09 -14.69 14.41
N SER A 180 -9.01 -14.18 15.65
CA SER A 180 -10.01 -14.44 16.69
C SER A 180 -11.44 -14.05 16.30
N LEU A 181 -11.60 -13.07 15.39
CA LEU A 181 -12.90 -12.60 14.91
C LEU A 181 -13.59 -13.60 13.96
N LYS A 182 -12.83 -14.52 13.35
CA LYS A 182 -13.35 -15.54 12.41
C LYS A 182 -14.24 -14.95 11.32
N LEU A 183 -13.82 -13.80 10.77
CA LEU A 183 -14.55 -13.13 9.71
C LEU A 183 -14.68 -14.04 8.49
N LEU A 184 -15.87 -14.11 7.91
CA LEU A 184 -16.12 -14.92 6.72
C LEU A 184 -15.54 -14.23 5.48
N PRO A 185 -14.93 -14.96 4.53
CA PRO A 185 -14.20 -14.37 3.41
C PRO A 185 -15.04 -13.73 2.30
N ASN A 186 -16.36 -13.98 2.30
CA ASN A 186 -17.26 -13.59 1.21
C ASN A 186 -18.28 -12.52 1.63
N LEU A 187 -17.94 -11.69 2.62
CA LEU A 187 -18.77 -10.54 2.98
C LEU A 187 -18.53 -9.39 1.99
N SER A 188 -19.60 -8.64 1.69
CA SER A 188 -19.53 -7.37 0.97
C SER A 188 -18.94 -6.24 1.83
N GLU A 189 -18.95 -6.44 3.14
CA GLU A 189 -18.53 -5.46 4.12
C GLU A 189 -17.85 -6.11 5.32
N TYR A 190 -16.79 -5.46 5.77
CA TYR A 190 -16.12 -5.74 7.03
C TYR A 190 -16.14 -4.48 7.88
N PRO A 191 -15.94 -4.58 9.21
CA PRO A 191 -15.66 -3.41 10.03
C PRO A 191 -14.56 -2.57 9.38
N LEU A 192 -14.72 -1.23 9.42
CA LEU A 192 -13.72 -0.32 8.85
C LEU A 192 -12.33 -0.64 9.44
N SER A 193 -12.29 -0.81 10.76
CA SER A 193 -11.12 -1.19 11.53
C SER A 193 -11.47 -2.19 12.63
N VAL A 194 -10.48 -2.94 13.09
CA VAL A 194 -10.61 -3.91 14.20
C VAL A 194 -9.40 -3.83 15.11
N LYS A 195 -9.56 -4.21 16.37
CA LYS A 195 -8.42 -4.46 17.26
C LYS A 195 -7.68 -5.72 16.79
N PRO A 196 -6.36 -5.65 16.49
CA PRO A 196 -5.60 -6.84 16.15
C PRO A 196 -5.42 -7.73 17.39
N ASP A 197 -5.25 -9.03 17.18
CA ASP A 197 -5.05 -10.01 18.25
C ASP A 197 -3.73 -9.81 18.99
N GLN A 198 -2.74 -9.21 18.33
CA GLN A 198 -1.40 -8.90 18.86
C GLN A 198 -0.94 -7.53 18.36
N PRO A 199 -0.02 -6.84 19.08
CA PRO A 199 0.60 -5.62 18.60
C PRO A 199 1.25 -5.80 17.22
N VAL A 200 1.05 -4.82 16.33
CA VAL A 200 1.47 -4.91 14.93
C VAL A 200 2.69 -4.02 14.70
N GLY A 201 3.85 -4.64 14.49
CA GLY A 201 5.08 -3.97 14.09
C GLY A 201 5.24 -3.84 12.57
N PRO A 202 6.28 -3.13 12.09
CA PRO A 202 6.53 -2.92 10.66
C PRO A 202 6.77 -4.24 9.92
N GLU A 203 7.49 -5.17 10.54
CA GLU A 203 7.73 -6.52 10.01
C GLU A 203 6.43 -7.26 9.73
N ARG A 204 5.47 -7.20 10.66
CA ARG A 204 4.17 -7.83 10.48
C ARG A 204 3.38 -7.22 9.32
N ILE A 205 3.49 -5.91 9.09
CA ILE A 205 2.90 -5.26 7.91
C ILE A 205 3.61 -5.69 6.62
N MET A 206 4.94 -5.83 6.63
CA MET A 206 5.70 -6.35 5.48
C MET A 206 5.27 -7.79 5.14
N GLU A 207 5.03 -8.64 6.14
CA GLU A 207 4.47 -9.99 5.96
C GLU A 207 3.09 -9.96 5.32
N VAL A 208 2.20 -9.09 5.80
CA VAL A 208 0.87 -8.90 5.19
C VAL A 208 1.00 -8.49 3.73
N PHE A 209 1.90 -7.56 3.40
CA PHE A 209 2.14 -7.15 2.01
C PHE A 209 2.71 -8.27 1.13
N ARG A 210 3.32 -9.30 1.70
CA ARG A 210 3.85 -10.48 0.98
C ARG A 210 2.77 -11.53 0.68
N ASP A 211 1.58 -11.42 1.27
CA ASP A 211 0.55 -12.46 1.20
C ASP A 211 -0.08 -12.61 -0.21
N THR A 212 -0.29 -13.87 -0.58
CA THR A 212 -0.90 -14.27 -1.85
C THR A 212 -2.11 -15.18 -1.65
N PHE A 213 -2.77 -15.11 -0.49
CA PHE A 213 -3.80 -16.06 -0.03
C PHE A 213 -3.31 -17.49 0.21
N GLU A 214 -1.99 -17.71 0.30
CA GLU A 214 -1.43 -19.04 0.52
C GLU A 214 -1.97 -19.66 1.83
N GLY A 215 -2.30 -20.94 1.77
CA GLY A 215 -2.91 -21.67 2.89
C GLY A 215 -4.43 -21.50 3.03
N THR A 216 -5.06 -20.75 2.14
CA THR A 216 -6.53 -20.58 2.10
C THR A 216 -7.14 -21.24 0.88
N GLU A 217 -8.48 -21.30 0.81
CA GLU A 217 -9.17 -21.72 -0.41
C GLU A 217 -8.96 -20.76 -1.60
N PHE A 218 -8.43 -19.55 -1.38
CA PHE A 218 -8.18 -18.54 -2.40
C PHE A 218 -6.74 -18.57 -2.92
N ASP A 219 -5.91 -19.52 -2.48
CA ASP A 219 -4.58 -19.74 -3.06
C ASP A 219 -4.70 -20.14 -4.55
N MET A 220 -4.33 -19.24 -5.45
CA MET A 220 -4.35 -19.46 -6.90
C MET A 220 -3.44 -20.60 -7.36
N THR A 221 -2.49 -21.02 -6.53
CA THR A 221 -1.52 -22.06 -6.85
C THR A 221 -1.88 -23.44 -6.30
N LYS A 222 -2.93 -23.56 -5.49
CA LYS A 222 -3.27 -24.79 -4.76
C LYS A 222 -3.52 -26.00 -5.66
N ASN A 223 -4.02 -25.76 -6.88
CA ASN A 223 -4.35 -26.80 -7.86
C ASN A 223 -3.28 -26.97 -8.95
N LEU A 224 -2.19 -26.21 -8.90
CA LEU A 224 -1.07 -26.35 -9.83
C LEU A 224 -0.15 -27.44 -9.31
N THR A 225 -0.54 -28.70 -9.50
CA THR A 225 0.13 -29.86 -8.91
C THR A 225 0.85 -30.74 -9.93
N VAL A 226 1.86 -31.47 -9.46
CA VAL A 226 2.56 -32.54 -10.20
C VAL A 226 2.64 -33.79 -9.33
N THR A 227 2.95 -34.94 -9.94
CA THR A 227 3.28 -36.17 -9.21
C THR A 227 4.78 -36.20 -8.96
N ASP A 228 5.21 -36.35 -7.71
CA ASP A 228 6.62 -36.47 -7.35
C ASP A 228 7.19 -37.87 -7.64
N GLU A 229 8.49 -38.05 -7.41
CA GLU A 229 9.22 -39.30 -7.61
C GLU A 229 8.68 -40.47 -6.77
N ASN A 230 7.96 -40.19 -5.68
CA ASN A 230 7.35 -41.17 -4.79
C ASN A 230 5.88 -41.46 -5.16
N GLY A 231 5.39 -40.91 -6.27
CA GLY A 231 4.01 -41.08 -6.71
C GLY A 231 2.99 -40.20 -5.97
N LYS A 232 3.42 -39.23 -5.16
CA LYS A 232 2.54 -38.36 -4.39
C LYS A 232 2.23 -37.08 -5.17
N THR A 233 0.97 -36.66 -5.17
CA THR A 233 0.56 -35.35 -5.70
C THR A 233 1.05 -34.23 -4.77
N VAL A 234 1.85 -33.33 -5.32
CA VAL A 234 2.42 -32.16 -4.62
C VAL A 234 2.23 -30.90 -5.44
N LYS A 235 2.32 -29.72 -4.80
CA LYS A 235 2.32 -28.43 -5.52
C LYS A 235 3.55 -28.38 -6.44
N SER A 236 3.34 -27.96 -7.69
CA SER A 236 4.37 -27.89 -8.71
C SER A 236 5.50 -26.94 -8.29
N PRO A 237 6.78 -27.28 -8.55
CA PRO A 237 7.88 -26.33 -8.47
C PRO A 237 7.66 -25.05 -9.29
N LEU A 238 6.90 -25.14 -10.38
CA LEU A 238 6.53 -24.03 -11.27
C LEU A 238 5.30 -23.25 -10.78
N ALA A 239 4.63 -23.70 -9.72
CA ALA A 239 3.42 -23.05 -9.23
C ALA A 239 3.74 -21.64 -8.71
N ASN A 240 3.13 -20.64 -9.33
CA ASN A 240 3.46 -19.23 -9.14
C ASN A 240 2.18 -18.39 -8.96
N PRO A 241 2.00 -17.64 -7.85
CA PRO A 241 0.85 -16.76 -7.68
C PRO A 241 0.98 -15.44 -8.47
N PHE A 242 2.14 -15.17 -9.07
CA PHE A 242 2.49 -13.94 -9.77
C PHE A 242 2.27 -14.04 -11.28
N MET A 243 1.27 -14.80 -11.70
CA MET A 243 0.90 -15.00 -13.09
C MET A 243 0.35 -13.69 -13.71
N PRO A 244 0.87 -13.27 -14.88
CA PRO A 244 0.17 -12.32 -15.76
C PRO A 244 -1.21 -12.84 -16.15
N TYR A 245 -2.11 -11.94 -16.57
CA TYR A 245 -3.51 -12.30 -16.82
C TYR A 245 -3.67 -13.35 -17.94
N ASP A 246 -2.81 -13.33 -18.95
CA ASP A 246 -2.83 -14.34 -20.03
C ASP A 246 -2.45 -15.74 -19.51
N MET A 247 -1.56 -15.82 -18.51
CA MET A 247 -1.25 -17.08 -17.84
C MET A 247 -2.45 -17.58 -17.02
N ASN A 248 -3.20 -16.69 -16.37
CA ASN A 248 -4.43 -17.08 -15.68
C ASN A 248 -5.43 -17.73 -16.64
N LEU A 249 -5.59 -17.19 -17.85
CA LEU A 249 -6.42 -17.80 -18.90
C LEU A 249 -5.87 -19.17 -19.33
N LEU A 250 -4.57 -19.26 -19.61
CA LEU A 250 -3.91 -20.49 -20.05
C LEU A 250 -4.08 -21.63 -19.03
N PHE A 251 -3.89 -21.32 -17.74
CA PHE A 251 -4.00 -22.28 -16.64
C PHE A 251 -5.42 -22.40 -16.06
N ARG A 252 -6.41 -21.73 -16.67
CA ARG A 252 -7.82 -21.75 -16.24
C ARG A 252 -8.01 -21.32 -14.78
N ILE A 253 -7.19 -20.37 -14.33
CA ILE A 253 -7.27 -19.78 -12.99
C ILE A 253 -8.47 -18.83 -12.93
N ASN A 254 -9.32 -19.03 -11.93
CA ASN A 254 -10.48 -18.19 -11.66
C ASN A 254 -10.52 -17.84 -10.17
N GLY A 255 -11.14 -16.71 -9.83
CA GLY A 255 -11.28 -16.28 -8.43
C GLY A 255 -12.24 -15.13 -8.25
N GLY A 256 -12.07 -14.37 -7.17
CA GLY A 256 -12.87 -13.20 -6.82
C GLY A 256 -12.81 -12.05 -7.83
N TRP A 257 -11.92 -12.15 -8.83
CA TRP A 257 -11.82 -11.24 -9.95
C TRP A 257 -12.15 -11.90 -11.31
N GLY A 258 -12.95 -12.96 -11.28
CA GLY A 258 -13.35 -13.72 -12.46
C GLY A 258 -12.17 -14.47 -13.08
N TRP A 259 -12.06 -14.40 -14.42
CA TRP A 259 -10.97 -15.02 -15.18
C TRP A 259 -9.58 -14.45 -14.86
N ARG A 260 -9.52 -13.28 -14.21
CA ARG A 260 -8.26 -12.69 -13.74
C ARG A 260 -7.73 -13.36 -12.46
N GLY A 261 -8.42 -14.37 -11.92
CA GLY A 261 -8.04 -15.07 -10.70
C GLY A 261 -8.44 -14.32 -9.43
N GLU A 262 -7.72 -14.58 -8.35
CA GLU A 262 -7.77 -13.75 -7.15
C GLU A 262 -6.88 -12.52 -7.29
N ARG A 263 -7.28 -11.42 -6.67
CA ARG A 263 -6.43 -10.23 -6.58
C ARG A 263 -5.58 -10.31 -5.31
N CYS A 264 -4.41 -10.96 -5.38
CA CYS A 264 -3.45 -11.04 -4.27
C CYS A 264 -2.99 -9.65 -3.78
N ILE A 265 -2.51 -9.59 -2.53
CA ILE A 265 -1.91 -8.38 -1.96
C ILE A 265 -0.55 -8.15 -2.61
N ALA A 266 0.33 -9.15 -2.59
CA ALA A 266 1.55 -9.15 -3.38
C ALA A 266 1.24 -9.34 -4.88
N ARG A 267 1.86 -8.51 -5.74
CA ARG A 267 1.57 -8.48 -7.19
C ARG A 267 2.84 -8.40 -8.04
N TRP A 268 2.79 -9.06 -9.19
CA TRP A 268 3.91 -9.13 -10.14
C TRP A 268 4.26 -7.77 -10.76
N TYR A 269 3.28 -6.88 -10.90
CA TYR A 269 3.46 -5.54 -11.44
C TYR A 269 3.54 -4.44 -10.36
N THR A 270 3.74 -4.78 -9.08
CA THR A 270 4.00 -3.76 -8.06
C THR A 270 5.24 -2.96 -8.48
N MET A 271 5.14 -1.63 -8.51
CA MET A 271 6.25 -0.76 -8.87
C MET A 271 7.14 -0.49 -7.66
N HIS A 272 6.50 -0.14 -6.54
CA HIS A 272 7.11 0.06 -5.25
C HIS A 272 6.10 -0.28 -4.14
N SER A 273 6.58 -0.42 -2.92
CA SER A 273 5.74 -0.50 -1.72
C SER A 273 6.42 0.21 -0.56
N THR A 274 5.62 0.86 0.28
CA THR A 274 6.07 1.50 1.51
C THR A 274 5.40 0.87 2.73
N VAL A 275 6.17 0.75 3.81
CA VAL A 275 5.65 0.58 5.18
C VAL A 275 6.14 1.79 5.96
N ILE A 276 5.23 2.57 6.53
CA ILE A 276 5.59 3.85 7.13
C ILE A 276 5.40 3.77 8.63
N GLN A 277 6.41 4.21 9.38
CA GLN A 277 6.35 4.39 10.82
C GLN A 277 6.54 5.85 11.16
N VAL A 278 5.69 6.34 12.05
CA VAL A 278 5.79 7.65 12.70
C VAL A 278 5.99 7.38 14.19
N ARG A 279 6.98 8.03 14.80
CA ARG A 279 7.47 7.67 16.13
C ARG A 279 7.50 8.93 16.98
N ASP A 280 6.40 9.18 17.69
CA ASP A 280 6.19 10.35 18.55
C ASP A 280 7.27 10.51 19.65
N TRP A 281 7.90 9.42 20.07
CA TRP A 281 9.00 9.42 21.04
C TRP A 281 10.37 9.84 20.45
N LEU A 282 10.43 10.22 19.18
CA LEU A 282 11.66 10.63 18.48
C LEU A 282 11.51 11.98 17.76
N PRO A 283 12.60 12.76 17.60
CA PRO A 283 12.60 13.95 16.74
C PRO A 283 12.21 13.63 15.31
N ASP A 284 11.51 14.54 14.62
CA ASP A 284 10.93 14.29 13.30
C ASP A 284 11.92 13.72 12.27
N GLU A 285 13.16 14.20 12.26
CA GLU A 285 14.20 13.76 11.31
C GLU A 285 14.46 12.26 11.36
N VAL A 286 14.38 11.66 12.54
CA VAL A 286 14.58 10.22 12.72
C VAL A 286 13.28 9.50 13.01
N GLY A 287 12.29 10.13 13.65
CA GLY A 287 11.02 9.51 14.02
C GLY A 287 10.25 9.00 12.81
N GLY A 288 10.19 9.80 11.75
CA GLY A 288 9.59 9.40 10.48
C GLY A 288 10.48 8.43 9.73
N LEU A 289 9.97 7.21 9.49
CA LEU A 289 10.69 6.14 8.82
C LEU A 289 9.83 5.49 7.75
N VAL A 290 10.22 5.66 6.50
CA VAL A 290 9.65 4.98 5.34
C VAL A 290 10.51 3.75 5.03
N TRP A 291 9.97 2.58 5.29
CA TRP A 291 10.50 1.33 4.76
C TRP A 291 10.09 1.25 3.29
N PHE A 292 11.02 1.48 2.39
CA PHE A 292 10.75 1.57 0.96
C PHE A 292 11.23 0.31 0.24
N SER A 293 10.49 -0.15 -0.76
CA SER A 293 10.89 -1.27 -1.61
C SER A 293 10.51 -1.05 -3.06
N TYR A 294 11.26 -1.70 -3.97
CA TYR A 294 10.89 -1.80 -5.38
C TYR A 294 10.34 -3.18 -5.71
N SER A 295 9.51 -3.22 -6.74
CA SER A 295 8.95 -4.44 -7.32
C SER A 295 8.04 -5.23 -6.36
N ASN A 296 7.89 -6.53 -6.62
CA ASN A 296 6.95 -7.42 -5.96
C ASN A 296 7.30 -7.57 -4.46
N THR A 297 6.35 -7.21 -3.59
CA THR A 297 6.47 -7.23 -2.13
C THR A 297 6.81 -8.61 -1.57
N ALA A 298 6.32 -9.68 -2.21
CA ALA A 298 6.64 -11.06 -1.84
C ALA A 298 8.14 -11.40 -1.97
N MET A 299 8.90 -10.63 -2.75
CA MET A 299 10.27 -10.97 -3.12
C MET A 299 11.28 -9.93 -2.68
N THR A 300 10.82 -8.75 -2.29
CA THR A 300 11.65 -7.56 -2.07
C THR A 300 12.06 -7.37 -0.62
N THR A 301 13.14 -6.63 -0.42
CA THR A 301 13.63 -6.18 0.89
C THR A 301 13.32 -4.70 1.04
N TYR A 302 12.80 -4.31 2.20
CA TYR A 302 12.50 -2.92 2.46
C TYR A 302 13.72 -2.21 3.05
N VAL A 303 14.17 -1.14 2.40
CA VAL A 303 15.26 -0.28 2.87
C VAL A 303 14.72 0.87 3.74
N PRO A 304 15.38 1.23 4.85
CA PRO A 304 14.95 2.33 5.71
C PRO A 304 15.31 3.70 5.12
N MET A 305 14.30 4.54 4.90
CA MET A 305 14.43 5.95 4.48
C MET A 305 13.84 6.87 5.56
N TYR A 306 14.70 7.63 6.24
CA TYR A 306 14.27 8.53 7.33
C TYR A 306 13.76 9.87 6.78
N ALA A 307 12.82 10.51 7.47
CA ALA A 307 12.31 11.83 7.09
C ALA A 307 13.41 12.91 7.01
N GLY A 308 14.46 12.76 7.81
CA GLY A 308 15.59 13.69 7.89
C GLY A 308 16.66 13.53 6.82
N ILE A 309 16.55 12.56 5.90
CA ILE A 309 17.55 12.41 4.83
C ILE A 309 17.51 13.61 3.89
N THR A 310 18.64 13.91 3.26
CA THR A 310 18.73 15.02 2.28
C THR A 310 18.87 14.55 0.84
N ASP A 311 19.18 13.27 0.62
CA ASP A 311 19.37 12.72 -0.72
C ASP A 311 19.31 11.18 -0.73
N LEU A 312 19.07 10.61 -1.91
CA LEU A 312 19.11 9.18 -2.19
C LEU A 312 20.28 8.84 -3.12
N PRO A 313 20.73 7.56 -3.13
CA PRO A 313 21.66 7.07 -4.15
C PRO A 313 21.17 7.34 -5.58
N LEU A 314 22.11 7.49 -6.53
CA LEU A 314 21.78 7.80 -7.93
C LEU A 314 20.90 6.74 -8.59
N ASP A 315 21.10 5.47 -8.26
CA ASP A 315 20.34 4.35 -8.77
C ASP A 315 18.87 4.33 -8.31
N PHE A 316 18.58 4.86 -7.11
CA PHE A 316 17.21 5.09 -6.63
C PHE A 316 16.54 6.33 -7.25
N LYS A 317 17.35 7.28 -7.74
CA LYS A 317 16.85 8.47 -8.46
C LYS A 317 16.67 8.23 -9.97
N THR A 318 17.29 7.18 -10.49
CA THR A 318 17.28 6.88 -11.93
C THR A 318 16.00 6.15 -12.31
N CYS A 319 15.18 6.78 -13.15
CA CYS A 319 14.00 6.15 -13.74
C CYS A 319 14.42 4.90 -14.52
N GLY A 320 13.83 3.76 -14.19
CA GLY A 320 14.08 2.49 -14.88
C GLY A 320 13.10 2.27 -16.02
N ARG A 321 11.86 2.73 -15.88
CA ARG A 321 10.77 2.34 -16.78
C ARG A 321 10.77 3.04 -18.14
N THR A 322 11.05 4.34 -18.17
CA THR A 322 10.96 5.13 -19.41
C THR A 322 12.23 5.02 -20.27
N THR A 323 13.35 4.59 -19.70
CA THR A 323 14.63 4.48 -20.41
C THR A 323 14.97 3.04 -20.84
N GLY A 324 14.12 2.07 -20.51
CA GLY A 324 14.38 0.65 -20.73
C GLY A 324 15.36 0.04 -19.72
N PHE A 325 15.66 -1.25 -19.90
CA PHE A 325 16.54 -2.01 -19.01
C PHE A 325 17.90 -1.35 -18.83
N SER A 326 18.27 -1.10 -17.57
CA SER A 326 19.57 -0.52 -17.23
C SER A 326 20.00 -0.94 -15.83
N ARG A 327 21.27 -1.33 -15.69
CA ARG A 327 21.90 -1.52 -14.36
C ARG A 327 22.11 -0.22 -13.58
N ARG A 328 21.81 0.94 -14.19
CA ARG A 328 21.86 2.25 -13.53
C ARG A 328 20.65 2.55 -12.66
N SER A 329 19.55 1.82 -12.80
CA SER A 329 18.36 1.97 -11.96
C SER A 329 18.25 0.79 -11.01
N ALA A 330 18.09 1.09 -9.72
CA ALA A 330 17.90 0.08 -8.68
C ALA A 330 16.63 -0.74 -8.95
N TRP A 331 15.59 -0.14 -9.52
CA TRP A 331 14.33 -0.81 -9.83
C TRP A 331 14.53 -2.09 -10.66
N TRP A 332 15.45 -2.07 -11.63
CA TRP A 332 15.74 -3.24 -12.46
C TRP A 332 16.43 -4.38 -11.71
N ALA A 333 17.15 -4.11 -10.62
CA ALA A 333 17.74 -5.16 -9.78
C ALA A 333 16.63 -6.00 -9.14
N PHE A 334 15.69 -5.32 -8.48
CA PHE A 334 14.55 -5.94 -7.80
C PHE A 334 13.59 -6.58 -8.80
N ASN A 335 13.23 -5.86 -9.87
CA ASN A 335 12.29 -6.36 -10.88
C ASN A 335 12.84 -7.60 -11.60
N ARG A 336 14.11 -7.60 -12.02
CA ARG A 336 14.73 -8.75 -12.69
C ARG A 336 14.72 -9.97 -11.80
N ALA A 337 15.19 -9.84 -10.55
CA ALA A 337 15.19 -10.95 -9.60
C ALA A 337 13.77 -11.50 -9.40
N ALA A 338 12.77 -10.61 -9.29
CA ALA A 338 11.39 -11.01 -9.10
C ALA A 338 10.79 -11.75 -10.31
N VAL A 339 11.07 -11.27 -11.53
CA VAL A 339 10.60 -11.89 -12.78
C VAL A 339 11.20 -13.27 -12.99
N ILE A 340 12.49 -13.46 -12.66
CA ILE A 340 13.15 -14.76 -12.73
C ILE A 340 12.56 -15.70 -11.67
N ALA A 341 12.48 -15.25 -10.41
CA ALA A 341 11.94 -16.06 -9.31
C ALA A 341 10.50 -16.54 -9.57
N ALA A 342 9.68 -15.72 -10.24
CA ALA A 342 8.32 -16.07 -10.60
C ALA A 342 8.21 -17.28 -11.56
N GLN A 343 9.23 -17.55 -12.39
CA GLN A 343 9.18 -18.70 -13.33
C GLN A 343 9.09 -20.03 -12.61
N ARG A 344 9.71 -20.13 -11.44
CA ARG A 344 9.77 -21.38 -10.64
C ARG A 344 9.58 -21.09 -9.16
N TRP A 345 8.55 -20.30 -8.86
CA TRP A 345 8.32 -19.74 -7.54
C TRP A 345 8.27 -20.80 -6.42
N GLY A 346 7.72 -21.98 -6.68
CA GLY A 346 7.67 -23.08 -5.71
C GLY A 346 9.05 -23.50 -5.17
N GLN A 347 10.12 -23.31 -5.95
CA GLN A 347 11.50 -23.55 -5.51
C GLN A 347 12.27 -22.26 -5.24
N MET A 348 12.27 -21.32 -6.21
CA MET A 348 13.08 -20.10 -6.16
C MET A 348 12.69 -19.18 -4.99
N ARG A 349 11.48 -19.28 -4.43
CA ARG A 349 11.10 -18.54 -3.21
C ARG A 349 12.02 -18.80 -2.02
N LYS A 350 12.65 -19.97 -1.94
CA LYS A 350 13.60 -20.31 -0.87
C LYS A 350 14.88 -19.51 -1.03
N ASP A 351 15.44 -19.47 -2.23
CA ASP A 351 16.64 -18.68 -2.53
C ASP A 351 16.38 -17.17 -2.38
N VAL A 352 15.17 -16.73 -2.72
CA VAL A 352 14.72 -15.35 -2.46
C VAL A 352 14.68 -15.07 -0.96
N ALA A 353 14.11 -15.97 -0.14
CA ALA A 353 14.05 -15.83 1.30
C ALA A 353 15.46 -15.82 1.94
N ASP A 354 16.35 -16.72 1.50
CA ASP A 354 17.73 -16.81 1.98
C ASP A 354 18.54 -15.51 1.78
N VAL A 355 18.17 -14.69 0.78
CA VAL A 355 18.75 -13.36 0.57
C VAL A 355 17.95 -12.26 1.28
N ARG A 356 16.63 -12.26 1.13
CA ARG A 356 15.73 -11.19 1.62
C ARG A 356 15.69 -11.12 3.15
N ASP A 357 15.48 -12.27 3.80
CA ASP A 357 15.14 -12.31 5.22
C ASP A 357 16.31 -11.87 6.11
N PRO A 358 17.55 -12.34 5.91
CA PRO A 358 18.68 -11.87 6.71
C PRO A 358 18.95 -10.37 6.57
N ILE A 359 18.74 -9.80 5.37
CA ILE A 359 18.91 -8.36 5.14
C ILE A 359 17.78 -7.58 5.84
N GLN A 360 16.53 -8.06 5.75
CA GLN A 360 15.39 -7.44 6.41
C GLN A 360 15.53 -7.44 7.93
N GLU A 361 15.90 -8.58 8.53
CA GLU A 361 16.16 -8.74 9.96
C GLU A 361 17.28 -7.81 10.42
N LYS A 362 18.39 -7.74 9.67
CA LYS A 362 19.50 -6.84 9.95
C LYS A 362 19.05 -5.38 9.99
N TYR A 363 18.24 -4.93 9.02
CA TYR A 363 17.77 -3.55 8.98
C TYR A 363 16.79 -3.23 10.11
N LEU A 364 15.92 -4.17 10.47
CA LEU A 364 14.99 -4.03 11.61
C LEU A 364 15.77 -3.95 12.94
N ALA A 365 16.71 -4.86 13.17
CA ALA A 365 17.52 -4.90 14.39
C ALA A 365 18.41 -3.67 14.57
N ALA A 366 18.83 -3.02 13.47
CA ALA A 366 19.67 -1.83 13.53
C ALA A 366 18.94 -0.57 14.03
N GLN A 367 17.60 -0.53 13.97
CA GLN A 367 16.82 0.70 14.13
C GLN A 367 17.01 1.37 15.50
N GLU A 368 17.12 0.60 16.57
CA GLU A 368 17.31 1.17 17.91
C GLU A 368 18.64 1.93 18.01
N ASN A 369 19.73 1.34 17.50
CA ASN A 369 21.06 1.93 17.55
C ASN A 369 21.17 3.14 16.61
N VAL A 370 20.57 3.06 15.41
CA VAL A 370 20.53 4.20 14.48
C VAL A 370 19.75 5.35 15.11
N ALA A 371 18.59 5.07 15.73
CA ALA A 371 17.79 6.10 16.39
C ALA A 371 18.55 6.79 17.53
N LYS A 372 19.15 6.00 18.44
CA LYS A 372 19.98 6.55 19.54
C LYS A 372 21.08 7.45 19.00
N LYS A 373 21.84 6.98 17.99
CA LYS A 373 22.95 7.75 17.45
C LYS A 373 22.51 9.01 16.72
N ALA A 374 21.43 8.94 15.96
CA ALA A 374 20.87 10.09 15.27
C ALA A 374 20.40 11.15 16.26
N VAL A 375 19.73 10.77 17.35
CA VAL A 375 19.28 11.71 18.39
C VAL A 375 20.46 12.43 19.05
N GLU A 376 21.55 11.74 19.35
CA GLU A 376 22.77 12.37 19.87
C GLU A 376 23.31 13.42 18.89
N LEU A 377 23.46 13.04 17.62
CA LEU A 377 24.04 13.92 16.60
C LEU A 377 23.12 15.10 16.28
N LEU A 378 21.80 14.92 16.23
CA LEU A 378 20.82 15.98 16.00
C LEU A 378 20.84 17.04 17.11
N LYS A 379 21.13 16.64 18.36
CA LYS A 379 21.30 17.57 19.49
C LYS A 379 22.60 18.37 19.41
N GLU A 380 23.66 17.76 18.88
CA GLU A 380 24.95 18.42 18.68
C GLU A 380 24.87 19.41 17.51
N ASP A 381 24.39 18.93 16.36
CA ASP A 381 24.28 19.67 15.11
C ASP A 381 23.28 18.96 14.20
N LYS A 382 22.19 19.66 13.85
CA LYS A 382 21.11 19.13 13.01
C LYS A 382 21.65 18.60 11.67
N GLU A 383 22.63 19.24 11.05
CA GLU A 383 23.19 18.78 9.77
C GLU A 383 24.03 17.52 9.93
N LYS A 384 24.74 17.36 11.05
CA LYS A 384 25.46 16.11 11.34
C LYS A 384 24.49 14.94 11.52
N GLY A 385 23.38 15.14 12.22
CA GLY A 385 22.33 14.14 12.38
C GLY A 385 21.71 13.74 11.03
N ARG A 386 21.32 14.71 10.21
CA ARG A 386 20.77 14.46 8.85
C ARG A 386 21.78 13.77 7.93
N ALA A 387 23.06 14.16 8.00
CA ALA A 387 24.12 13.53 7.21
C ALA A 387 24.35 12.06 7.62
N PHE A 388 24.29 11.75 8.92
CA PHE A 388 24.35 10.38 9.43
C PHE A 388 23.19 9.53 8.93
N LEU A 389 21.95 9.99 9.07
CA LEU A 389 20.75 9.30 8.57
C LEU A 389 20.84 9.06 7.05
N THR A 390 21.25 10.09 6.30
CA THR A 390 21.47 9.97 4.85
C THR A 390 22.52 8.90 4.52
N GLY A 391 23.60 8.81 5.30
CA GLY A 391 24.62 7.79 5.17
C GLY A 391 24.09 6.37 5.38
N GLU A 392 23.33 6.15 6.44
CA GLU A 392 22.72 4.86 6.76
C GLU A 392 21.72 4.41 5.70
N THR A 393 20.82 5.29 5.25
CA THR A 393 19.89 4.99 4.15
C THR A 393 20.65 4.66 2.87
N ARG A 394 21.66 5.45 2.48
CA ARG A 394 22.45 5.17 1.27
C ARG A 394 23.19 3.83 1.36
N LYS A 395 23.67 3.45 2.54
CA LYS A 395 24.32 2.15 2.76
C LYS A 395 23.33 1.00 2.56
N ALA A 396 22.15 1.08 3.18
CA ALA A 396 21.11 0.06 3.05
C ALA A 396 20.59 -0.07 1.60
N CYS A 397 20.41 1.06 0.91
CA CYS A 397 20.04 1.07 -0.50
C CYS A 397 21.07 0.35 -1.38
N ARG A 398 22.37 0.65 -1.23
CA ARG A 398 23.43 -0.02 -2.02
C ARG A 398 23.51 -1.51 -1.73
N GLU A 399 23.53 -1.87 -0.45
CA GLU A 399 23.59 -3.27 -0.01
C GLU A 399 22.41 -4.08 -0.58
N ALA A 400 21.19 -3.55 -0.50
CA ALA A 400 20.03 -4.21 -1.06
C ALA A 400 20.11 -4.29 -2.60
N THR A 401 20.43 -3.20 -3.30
CA THR A 401 20.56 -3.24 -4.78
C THR A 401 21.58 -4.28 -5.24
N GLU A 402 22.76 -4.33 -4.62
CA GLU A 402 23.81 -5.31 -4.93
C GLU A 402 23.35 -6.75 -4.66
N ALA A 403 22.70 -6.99 -3.52
CA ALA A 403 22.15 -8.30 -3.17
C ALA A 403 21.13 -8.78 -4.22
N TYR A 404 20.28 -7.89 -4.75
CA TYR A 404 19.28 -8.26 -5.75
C TYR A 404 19.87 -8.46 -7.15
N TRP A 405 20.93 -7.75 -7.52
CA TRP A 405 21.69 -8.08 -8.74
C TRP A 405 22.29 -9.49 -8.63
N ASN A 406 22.93 -9.78 -7.50
CA ASN A 406 23.54 -11.08 -7.24
C ASN A 406 22.50 -12.19 -7.16
N LEU A 407 21.34 -11.95 -6.55
CA LEU A 407 20.22 -12.89 -6.52
C LEU A 407 19.72 -13.19 -7.94
N GLY A 408 19.56 -12.17 -8.79
CA GLY A 408 19.19 -12.37 -10.18
C GLY A 408 20.20 -13.23 -10.95
N ASP A 409 21.50 -13.03 -10.73
CA ASP A 409 22.57 -13.84 -11.33
C ASP A 409 22.59 -15.27 -10.78
N LEU A 410 22.38 -15.43 -9.46
CA LEU A 410 22.29 -16.73 -8.79
C LEU A 410 21.11 -17.55 -9.33
N LEU A 411 19.91 -16.97 -9.38
CA LEU A 411 18.72 -17.65 -9.88
C LEU A 411 18.91 -18.05 -11.36
N TRP A 412 19.48 -17.17 -12.17
CA TRP A 412 19.81 -17.44 -13.56
C TRP A 412 20.93 -18.47 -13.73
N THR A 413 21.77 -18.72 -12.75
CA THR A 413 22.85 -19.72 -12.90
C THR A 413 22.41 -21.07 -12.37
N ARG A 414 21.77 -21.07 -11.20
CA ARG A 414 21.42 -22.29 -10.46
C ARG A 414 20.36 -23.13 -11.14
N TYR A 415 19.44 -22.49 -11.86
CA TYR A 415 18.30 -23.16 -12.49
C TYR A 415 18.47 -23.35 -14.00
N ASP A 416 19.70 -23.27 -14.52
CA ASP A 416 19.96 -23.47 -15.96
C ASP A 416 19.45 -24.81 -16.46
N GLY A 417 18.70 -24.76 -17.57
CA GLY A 417 17.95 -25.88 -18.12
C GLY A 417 16.71 -26.32 -17.32
N GLN A 418 16.26 -25.55 -16.31
CA GLN A 418 15.15 -25.92 -15.41
C GLN A 418 13.97 -24.94 -15.38
N TRP A 419 14.05 -23.79 -16.06
CA TRP A 419 12.96 -22.79 -16.13
C TRP A 419 12.01 -23.03 -17.29
#